data_AF-A0A2H4VR53-F1
#
_entry.id   AF-A0A2H4VR53-F1
#
_cell.length_a   1.000
_cell.length_b   1.000
_cell.length_c   1.000
_cell.angle_alpha   90.00
_cell.angle_beta   90.00
_cell.angle_gamma   90.00
#
_symmetry.space_group_name_H-M   'P 1'
#
loop_
_entity.id
_entity.type
_entity.pdbx_description
1 polymer ?
#
loop_
_entity_poly.entity_id
_entity_poly.type
_entity_poly.pdbx_seq_one_letter_code
_entity_poly.pdbx_strand_id
1 'polypeptide(L)'
;MVNESTFQGVKIRYLVLWIILFFIVMTGLILASHSLLKGAEWSVAYGLLFYALISYWMLRNFRKINLDYSRFIGHIPINYNWLFLLTIVFAVILFSLGMNELTHFIISTIDPGILGEIPRTSLFYTPQDTPLAPFMNLLDFLTGVIAAPIVEELLFRGVMLHRFTFKLGLKKAILTSSIIFGLLHADFIGAFVFGMVMCILYIKTGTLIIPIIGHMLNNLLAYGMQMLSNINQQNSALVSSTPHPNIGVAAFLLIVAGMIILYFLYRNWPRAYWNPPYFQQDYQGVQENYYY
;
A
#
# COMPACT_ATOMS: atom_id res chain seq x y z
N MET A 1 22.91 -25.48 2.12
CA MET A 1 22.28 -24.77 3.25
C MET A 1 22.10 -23.32 2.83
N VAL A 2 20.86 -22.87 2.70
CA VAL A 2 20.52 -21.49 2.35
C VAL A 2 21.14 -20.56 3.40
N ASN A 3 21.78 -19.46 2.98
CA ASN A 3 22.48 -18.57 3.91
C ASN A 3 21.45 -17.69 4.67
N GLU A 4 20.73 -18.32 5.60
CA GLU A 4 19.69 -17.74 6.47
C GLU A 4 20.20 -16.54 7.29
N SER A 5 21.52 -16.39 7.40
CA SER A 5 22.20 -15.34 8.15
C SER A 5 22.09 -13.94 7.50
N THR A 6 21.86 -13.85 6.18
CA THR A 6 21.96 -12.56 5.45
C THR A 6 20.99 -11.51 5.98
N PHE A 7 19.76 -11.89 6.35
CA PHE A 7 18.76 -10.96 6.90
C PHE A 7 18.64 -10.99 8.43
N GLN A 8 19.39 -11.84 9.14
CA GLN A 8 19.38 -11.84 10.61
C GLN A 8 19.90 -10.52 11.20
N GLY A 9 20.81 -9.86 10.48
CA GLY A 9 21.31 -8.52 10.81
C GLY A 9 20.26 -7.41 10.69
N VAL A 10 19.22 -7.62 9.86
CA VAL A 10 18.16 -6.62 9.61
C VAL A 10 17.07 -6.73 10.68
N LYS A 11 17.18 -5.89 11.70
CA LYS A 11 16.27 -5.88 12.87
C LYS A 11 15.17 -4.83 12.67
N ILE A 12 14.01 -5.24 12.14
CA ILE A 12 12.81 -4.39 11.91
C ILE A 12 12.42 -3.56 13.14
N ARG A 13 12.61 -4.08 14.37
CA ARG A 13 12.33 -3.33 15.60
C ARG A 13 13.04 -1.97 15.68
N TYR A 14 14.21 -1.82 15.05
CA TYR A 14 14.90 -0.52 15.02
C TYR A 14 14.24 0.44 14.04
N LEU A 15 13.64 -0.03 12.94
CA LEU A 15 12.82 0.81 12.07
C LEU A 15 11.62 1.36 12.83
N VAL A 16 10.95 0.54 13.64
CA VAL A 16 9.83 1.00 14.48
C VAL A 16 10.26 2.12 15.42
N LEU A 17 11.42 2.01 16.08
CA LEU A 17 11.95 3.08 16.91
C LEU A 17 12.27 4.35 16.12
N TRP A 18 12.80 4.22 14.90
CA TRP A 18 13.07 5.36 14.02
C TRP A 18 11.77 6.07 13.62
N ILE A 19 10.73 5.29 13.30
CA ILE A 19 9.41 5.81 12.96
C ILE A 19 8.80 6.55 14.15
N ILE A 20 8.82 5.97 15.36
CA ILE A 20 8.31 6.64 16.57
C ILE A 20 9.06 7.96 16.82
N LEU A 21 10.40 7.93 16.75
CA LEU A 21 11.20 9.14 16.92
C LEU A 21 10.88 10.19 15.84
N PHE A 22 10.70 9.77 14.59
CA PHE A 22 10.30 10.65 13.50
C PHE A 22 8.96 11.34 13.79
N PHE A 23 7.93 10.60 14.22
CA PHE A 23 6.64 11.18 14.60
C PHE A 23 6.79 12.24 15.70
N ILE A 24 7.57 11.95 16.75
CA ILE A 24 7.82 12.88 17.87
C ILE A 24 8.52 14.15 17.36
N VAL A 25 9.61 13.99 16.60
CA VAL A 25 10.39 15.13 16.07
C VAL A 25 9.56 15.97 15.12
N MET A 26 8.85 15.35 14.17
CA MET A 26 8.02 16.06 13.20
C MET A 26 6.87 16.82 13.88
N THR A 27 6.23 16.22 14.87
CA THR A 27 5.19 16.90 15.65
C THR A 27 5.76 18.12 16.37
N GLY A 28 6.92 17.99 17.02
CA GLY A 28 7.60 19.11 17.67
C GLY A 28 7.96 20.24 16.70
N LEU A 29 8.45 19.89 15.50
CA LEU A 29 8.77 20.87 14.45
C LEU A 29 7.51 21.59 13.96
N ILE A 30 6.44 20.87 13.64
CA ILE A 30 5.17 21.44 13.20
C ILE A 30 4.65 22.44 14.24
N LEU A 31 4.64 22.06 15.53
CA LEU A 31 4.19 22.96 16.60
C LEU A 31 5.08 24.21 16.74
N ALA A 32 6.41 24.05 16.66
CA ALA A 32 7.36 25.15 16.80
C ALA A 32 7.38 26.12 15.60
N SER A 33 6.93 25.68 14.42
CA SER A 33 7.03 26.43 13.17
C SER A 33 5.72 26.51 12.38
N HIS A 34 4.58 26.33 13.06
CA HIS A 34 3.25 26.44 12.48
C HIS A 34 2.97 27.82 11.83
N SER A 35 3.70 28.86 12.26
CA SER A 35 3.60 30.21 11.69
C SER A 35 4.45 30.43 10.43
N LEU A 36 5.39 29.53 10.13
CA LEU A 36 6.37 29.68 9.04
C LEU A 36 5.93 29.02 7.73
N LEU A 37 5.22 27.90 7.82
CA LEU A 37 4.72 27.13 6.66
C LEU A 37 3.24 26.84 6.86
N LYS A 38 2.48 26.76 5.76
CA LYS A 38 1.07 26.39 5.85
C LYS A 38 0.92 24.86 5.96
N GLY A 39 -0.29 24.41 6.26
CA GLY A 39 -0.58 23.00 6.51
C GLY A 39 -0.29 22.09 5.31
N ALA A 40 -0.50 22.58 4.09
CA ALA A 40 -0.24 21.83 2.86
C ALA A 40 1.24 21.49 2.70
N GLU A 41 2.13 22.47 2.91
CA GLU A 41 3.57 22.29 2.82
C GLU A 41 4.07 21.32 3.89
N TRP A 42 3.53 21.42 5.12
CA TRP A 42 3.85 20.47 6.19
C TRP A 42 3.42 19.05 5.85
N SER A 43 2.21 18.86 5.32
CA SER A 43 1.68 17.55 4.94
C SER A 43 2.55 16.88 3.87
N VAL A 44 2.90 17.62 2.81
CA VAL A 44 3.76 17.10 1.73
C VAL A 44 5.18 16.82 2.22
N ALA A 45 5.77 17.75 3.00
CA ALA A 45 7.10 17.55 3.57
C ALA A 45 7.15 16.34 4.50
N TYR A 46 6.09 16.15 5.30
CA TYR A 46 5.94 15.02 6.20
C TYR A 46 5.97 13.69 5.45
N GLY A 47 5.16 13.55 4.39
CA GLY A 47 5.12 12.34 3.56
C GLY A 47 6.47 12.05 2.90
N LEU A 48 7.09 13.05 2.26
CA LEU A 48 8.40 12.91 1.62
C LEU A 48 9.48 12.47 2.59
N LEU A 49 9.58 13.13 3.76
CA LEU A 49 10.58 12.81 4.77
C LEU A 49 10.34 11.43 5.39
N PHE A 50 9.08 11.02 5.55
CA PHE A 50 8.73 9.70 6.05
C PHE A 50 9.25 8.59 5.14
N TYR A 51 8.95 8.67 3.83
CA TYR A 51 9.45 7.66 2.88
C TYR A 51 10.96 7.77 2.65
N ALA A 52 11.55 8.97 2.74
CA ALA A 52 12.99 9.15 2.72
C ALA A 52 13.68 8.46 3.91
N LEU A 53 13.11 8.55 5.11
CA LEU A 53 13.61 7.89 6.32
C LEU A 53 13.61 6.36 6.15
N ILE A 54 12.49 5.79 5.68
CA ILE A 54 12.36 4.35 5.44
C ILE A 54 13.36 3.90 4.37
N SER A 55 13.43 4.63 3.26
CA SER A 55 14.36 4.36 2.16
C SER A 55 15.81 4.39 2.63
N TYR A 56 16.19 5.40 3.42
CA TYR A 56 17.53 5.50 3.98
C TYR A 56 17.84 4.34 4.94
N TRP A 57 16.90 3.98 5.82
CA TRP A 57 17.05 2.83 6.70
C TRP A 57 17.26 1.54 5.89
N MET A 58 16.49 1.33 4.82
CA MET A 58 16.63 0.17 3.94
C MET A 58 17.99 0.15 3.25
N LEU A 59 18.37 1.22 2.56
CA LEU A 59 19.65 1.33 1.86
C LEU A 59 20.84 1.11 2.80
N ARG A 60 20.79 1.66 4.02
CA ARG A 60 21.82 1.43 5.04
C ARG A 60 21.93 -0.04 5.43
N ASN A 61 20.81 -0.74 5.58
CA ASN A 61 20.82 -2.16 5.93
C ASN A 61 21.23 -3.05 4.75
N PHE A 62 20.77 -2.73 3.54
CA PHE A 62 21.14 -3.45 2.31
C PHE A 62 22.64 -3.36 2.00
N ARG A 63 23.25 -2.18 2.23
CA ARG A 63 24.71 -2.02 2.14
C ARG A 63 25.45 -2.85 3.19
N LYS A 64 24.97 -2.92 4.43
CA LYS A 64 25.62 -3.70 5.50
C LYS A 64 25.68 -5.20 5.19
N ILE A 65 24.70 -5.72 4.44
CA ILE A 65 24.60 -7.14 4.11
C ILE A 65 25.09 -7.45 2.69
N ASN A 66 25.63 -6.47 1.97
CA ASN A 66 26.02 -6.58 0.56
C ASN A 66 24.93 -7.25 -0.30
N LEU A 67 23.71 -6.73 -0.21
CA LEU A 67 22.54 -7.30 -0.88
C LEU A 67 22.73 -7.32 -2.41
N ASP A 68 22.46 -8.47 -3.02
CA ASP A 68 22.31 -8.56 -4.48
C ASP A 68 20.92 -8.01 -4.90
N TYR A 69 20.91 -6.78 -5.42
CA TYR A 69 19.68 -6.10 -5.82
C TYR A 69 18.95 -6.80 -6.96
N SER A 70 19.67 -7.41 -7.90
CA SER A 70 19.06 -8.08 -9.05
C SER A 70 18.25 -9.30 -8.58
N ARG A 71 18.85 -10.13 -7.71
CA ARG A 71 18.15 -11.27 -7.10
C ARG A 71 17.05 -10.85 -6.13
N PHE A 72 17.21 -9.72 -5.46
CA PHE A 72 16.22 -9.23 -4.50
C PHE A 72 14.97 -8.69 -5.18
N ILE A 73 15.13 -7.92 -6.26
CA ILE A 73 14.02 -7.36 -7.02
C ILE A 73 13.39 -8.42 -7.93
N GLY A 74 14.22 -9.31 -8.50
CA GLY A 74 13.78 -10.32 -9.46
C GLY A 74 13.50 -9.75 -10.85
N HIS A 75 13.12 -10.62 -11.77
CA HIS A 75 12.85 -10.28 -13.17
C HIS A 75 11.39 -10.55 -13.51
N ILE A 76 10.82 -9.76 -14.43
CA ILE A 76 9.45 -9.98 -14.92
C ILE A 76 9.41 -11.29 -15.71
N PRO A 77 8.45 -12.20 -15.45
CA PRO A 77 8.28 -13.40 -16.26
C PRO A 77 7.97 -13.04 -17.73
N ILE A 78 8.65 -13.70 -18.68
CA ILE A 78 8.59 -13.40 -20.13
C ILE A 78 7.16 -13.33 -20.67
N ASN A 79 6.26 -14.19 -20.17
CA ASN A 79 4.85 -14.26 -20.58
C ASN A 79 3.88 -13.90 -19.45
N TYR A 80 4.22 -12.89 -18.65
CA TYR A 80 3.34 -12.46 -17.56
C TYR A 80 2.00 -11.92 -18.09
N ASN A 81 0.89 -12.41 -17.53
CA ASN A 81 -0.44 -12.00 -17.93
C ASN A 81 -0.82 -10.65 -17.27
N TRP A 82 -0.63 -9.56 -18.00
CA TRP A 82 -0.97 -8.21 -17.53
C TRP A 82 -2.46 -7.98 -17.33
N LEU A 83 -3.32 -8.61 -18.13
CA LEU A 83 -4.77 -8.53 -17.97
C LEU A 83 -5.20 -9.17 -16.64
N PHE A 84 -4.53 -10.25 -16.23
CA PHE A 84 -4.75 -10.85 -14.92
C PHE A 84 -4.39 -9.88 -13.78
N LEU A 85 -3.24 -9.19 -13.86
CA LEU A 85 -2.89 -8.18 -12.87
C LEU A 85 -3.92 -7.05 -12.81
N LEU A 86 -4.32 -6.52 -13.98
CA LEU A 86 -5.33 -5.46 -14.07
C LEU A 86 -6.67 -5.90 -13.46
N THR A 87 -7.10 -7.15 -13.71
CA THR A 87 -8.33 -7.71 -13.16
C THR A 87 -8.27 -7.78 -11.63
N ILE A 88 -7.14 -8.24 -11.08
CA ILE A 88 -6.96 -8.32 -9.63
C ILE A 88 -6.90 -6.94 -8.99
N VAL A 89 -6.14 -5.99 -9.57
CA VAL A 89 -6.09 -4.61 -9.08
C VAL A 89 -7.47 -3.97 -9.12
N PHE A 90 -8.21 -4.13 -10.21
CA PHE A 90 -9.57 -3.64 -10.33
C PHE A 90 -10.49 -4.22 -9.26
N ALA A 91 -10.41 -5.54 -9.01
CA ALA A 91 -11.18 -6.17 -7.95
C ALA A 91 -10.85 -5.61 -6.55
N VAL A 92 -9.57 -5.34 -6.25
CA VAL A 92 -9.18 -4.76 -4.96
C VAL A 92 -9.68 -3.32 -4.80
N ILE A 93 -9.66 -2.52 -5.87
CA ILE A 93 -10.24 -1.18 -5.83
C ILE A 93 -11.75 -1.24 -5.59
N LEU A 94 -12.47 -2.09 -6.32
CA LEU A 94 -13.91 -2.28 -6.10
C LEU A 94 -14.21 -2.72 -4.66
N PHE A 95 -13.34 -3.55 -4.08
CA PHE A 95 -13.46 -3.96 -2.68
C PHE A 95 -13.31 -2.76 -1.74
N SER A 96 -12.27 -1.94 -1.89
CA SER A 96 -12.08 -0.74 -1.06
C SER A 96 -13.20 0.29 -1.24
N LEU A 97 -13.72 0.49 -2.45
CA LEU A 97 -14.89 1.35 -2.69
C LEU A 97 -16.14 0.79 -1.99
N GLY A 98 -16.37 -0.52 -2.08
CA GLY A 98 -17.47 -1.18 -1.39
C GLY A 98 -17.36 -1.08 0.13
N MET A 99 -16.14 -1.22 0.69
CA MET A 99 -15.88 -1.07 2.12
C MET A 99 -16.06 0.38 2.60
N ASN A 100 -15.65 1.35 1.79
CA ASN A 100 -15.87 2.77 2.06
C ASN A 100 -17.37 3.10 2.11
N GLU A 101 -18.13 2.66 1.11
CA GLU A 101 -19.60 2.83 1.08
C GLU A 101 -20.29 2.12 2.25
N LEU A 102 -19.85 0.90 2.60
CA LEU A 102 -20.37 0.16 3.75
C LEU A 102 -20.09 0.91 5.06
N THR A 103 -18.87 1.43 5.23
CA THR A 103 -18.48 2.20 6.42
C THR A 103 -19.32 3.46 6.55
N HIS A 104 -19.49 4.24 5.48
CA HIS A 104 -20.35 5.42 5.49
C HIS A 104 -21.81 5.07 5.77
N PHE A 105 -22.32 3.96 5.21
CA PHE A 105 -23.66 3.48 5.50
C PHE A 105 -23.82 3.15 6.99
N ILE A 106 -22.91 2.38 7.57
CA ILE A 106 -22.94 2.03 9.00
C ILE A 106 -22.92 3.29 9.86
N ILE A 107 -22.02 4.24 9.58
CA ILE A 107 -21.95 5.51 10.31
C ILE A 107 -23.28 6.27 10.19
N SER A 108 -23.86 6.34 8.99
CA SER A 108 -25.15 7.02 8.77
C SER A 108 -26.31 6.40 9.57
N THR A 109 -26.25 5.09 9.85
CA THR A 109 -27.28 4.41 10.66
C THR A 109 -27.12 4.67 12.16
N ILE A 110 -25.91 5.01 12.61
CA ILE A 110 -25.63 5.33 14.02
C ILE A 110 -26.00 6.78 14.28
N ASP A 111 -25.43 7.70 13.50
CA ASP A 111 -25.73 9.13 13.54
C ASP A 111 -25.35 9.77 12.20
N PRO A 112 -26.33 10.23 11.40
CA PRO A 112 -26.08 10.95 10.16
C PRO A 112 -25.24 12.23 10.33
N GLY A 113 -25.28 12.85 11.51
CA GLY A 113 -24.51 14.06 11.83
C GLY A 113 -23.01 13.83 11.74
N ILE A 114 -22.55 12.63 12.13
CA ILE A 114 -21.12 12.25 12.07
C ILE A 114 -20.60 12.33 10.62
N LEU A 115 -21.40 11.97 9.62
CA LEU A 115 -20.96 12.06 8.21
C LEU A 115 -20.64 13.48 7.76
N GLY A 116 -21.29 14.48 8.37
CA GLY A 116 -21.00 15.89 8.11
C GLY A 116 -19.72 16.38 8.79
N GLU A 117 -19.31 15.70 9.86
CA GLU A 117 -18.09 16.01 10.62
C GLU A 117 -16.86 15.27 10.12
N ILE A 118 -17.02 14.14 9.41
CA ILE A 118 -15.91 13.45 8.74
C ILE A 118 -15.25 14.46 7.80
N PRO A 119 -13.99 14.85 8.05
CA PRO A 119 -13.30 15.76 7.18
C PRO A 119 -13.31 15.16 5.78
N ARG A 120 -13.91 15.87 4.82
CA ARG A 120 -13.73 15.55 3.41
C ARG A 120 -12.27 15.88 3.11
N THR A 121 -11.39 14.91 3.27
CA THR A 121 -9.98 15.07 2.93
C THR A 121 -9.91 15.23 1.42
N SER A 122 -9.95 16.47 0.94
CA SER A 122 -9.61 16.77 -0.44
C SER A 122 -8.14 16.41 -0.61
N LEU A 123 -7.86 15.37 -1.37
CA LEU A 123 -6.50 14.93 -1.69
C LEU A 123 -5.74 15.93 -2.58
N PHE A 124 -6.34 17.09 -2.86
CA PHE A 124 -5.83 18.12 -3.74
C PHE A 124 -5.91 19.46 -3.02
N TYR A 125 -4.75 20.09 -2.86
CA TYR A 125 -4.62 21.46 -2.41
C TYR A 125 -5.11 22.43 -3.48
N THR A 126 -5.68 23.53 -3.02
CA THR A 126 -6.19 24.64 -3.83
C THR A 126 -5.36 25.91 -3.56
N PRO A 127 -5.46 26.96 -4.40
CA PRO A 127 -4.80 28.24 -4.14
C PRO A 127 -5.17 28.88 -2.79
N GLN A 128 -6.35 28.53 -2.24
CA GLN A 128 -6.79 28.95 -0.90
C GLN A 128 -5.91 28.31 0.18
N ASP A 129 -5.53 27.04 0.01
CA ASP A 129 -4.62 26.35 0.92
C ASP A 129 -3.21 26.92 0.79
N THR A 130 -2.65 26.98 -0.42
CA THR A 130 -1.31 27.49 -0.66
C THR A 130 -1.12 28.02 -2.09
N PRO A 131 -0.36 29.12 -2.29
CA PRO A 131 0.02 29.57 -3.63
C PRO A 131 0.80 28.52 -4.44
N LEU A 132 1.42 27.55 -3.76
CA LEU A 132 2.19 26.46 -4.37
C LEU A 132 1.35 25.21 -4.65
N ALA A 133 0.02 25.30 -4.58
CA ALA A 133 -0.86 24.14 -4.66
C ALA A 133 -0.61 23.20 -5.85
N PRO A 134 -0.40 23.68 -7.10
CA PRO A 134 -0.09 22.78 -8.22
C PRO A 134 1.18 21.96 -7.99
N PHE A 135 2.21 22.58 -7.40
CA PHE A 135 3.47 21.92 -7.09
C PHE A 135 3.31 20.93 -5.92
N MET A 136 2.57 21.30 -4.88
CA MET A 136 2.27 20.42 -3.74
C MET A 136 1.49 19.18 -4.18
N ASN A 137 0.48 19.34 -5.03
CA ASN A 137 -0.29 18.22 -5.60
C ASN A 137 0.57 17.30 -6.45
N LEU A 138 1.51 17.86 -7.24
CA LEU A 138 2.45 17.05 -8.03
C LEU A 138 3.37 16.22 -7.12
N LEU A 139 3.92 16.83 -6.06
CA LEU A 139 4.77 16.11 -5.11
C LEU A 139 3.99 15.02 -4.36
N ASP A 140 2.76 15.30 -3.94
CA ASP A 140 1.91 14.33 -3.28
C ASP A 140 1.53 13.17 -4.21
N PHE A 141 1.21 13.46 -5.48
CA PHE A 141 1.01 12.45 -6.50
C PHE A 141 2.25 11.56 -6.70
N LEU A 142 3.43 12.14 -6.90
CA LEU A 142 4.67 11.39 -7.08
C LEU A 142 4.98 10.54 -5.82
N THR A 143 4.66 11.05 -4.65
CA THR A 143 4.86 10.33 -3.39
C THR A 143 3.88 9.17 -3.26
N GLY A 144 2.57 9.44 -3.28
CA GLY A 144 1.52 8.44 -3.05
C GLY A 144 1.35 7.41 -4.17
N VAL A 145 1.62 7.77 -5.43
CA VAL A 145 1.42 6.88 -6.58
C VAL A 145 2.69 6.16 -7.01
N ILE A 146 3.87 6.71 -6.71
CA ILE A 146 5.15 6.13 -7.16
C ILE A 146 6.05 5.75 -5.98
N ALA A 147 6.50 6.72 -5.20
CA ALA A 147 7.51 6.47 -4.17
C ALA A 147 7.01 5.54 -3.06
N ALA A 148 5.80 5.78 -2.56
CA ALA A 148 5.16 5.00 -1.51
C ALA A 148 4.99 3.52 -1.91
N PRO A 149 4.33 3.18 -3.05
CA PRO A 149 4.25 1.81 -3.53
C PRO A 149 5.62 1.11 -3.64
N ILE A 150 6.63 1.77 -4.19
CA ILE A 150 7.97 1.18 -4.31
C ILE A 150 8.55 0.86 -2.93
N VAL A 151 8.56 1.83 -2.03
CA VAL A 151 9.16 1.68 -0.69
C VAL A 151 8.40 0.64 0.13
N GLU A 152 7.07 0.67 0.07
CA GLU A 152 6.22 -0.25 0.81
C GLU A 152 6.36 -1.68 0.31
N GLU A 153 6.35 -1.94 -0.99
CA GLU A 153 6.53 -3.30 -1.49
C GLU A 153 7.94 -3.84 -1.18
N LEU A 154 8.98 -3.01 -1.31
CA LEU A 154 10.33 -3.42 -0.93
C LEU A 154 10.42 -3.75 0.57
N LEU A 155 9.75 -2.98 1.44
CA LEU A 155 9.74 -3.23 2.88
C LEU A 155 8.88 -4.46 3.23
N PHE A 156 7.62 -4.48 2.82
CA PHE A 156 6.66 -5.51 3.23
C PHE A 156 6.90 -6.85 2.54
N ARG A 157 7.13 -6.87 1.23
CA ARG A 157 7.30 -8.13 0.47
C ARG A 157 8.76 -8.53 0.44
N GLY A 158 9.65 -7.57 0.20
CA GLY A 158 11.08 -7.82 0.15
C GLY A 158 11.72 -8.13 1.50
N VAL A 159 11.31 -7.48 2.60
CA VAL A 159 11.96 -7.66 3.92
C VAL A 159 11.05 -8.37 4.93
N MET A 160 9.85 -7.86 5.18
CA MET A 160 8.99 -8.36 6.26
C MET A 160 8.46 -9.78 5.98
N LEU A 161 7.92 -10.01 4.78
CA LEU A 161 7.38 -11.32 4.40
C LEU A 161 8.44 -12.41 4.45
N HIS A 162 9.65 -12.14 3.93
CA HIS A 162 10.79 -13.06 4.02
C HIS A 162 11.09 -13.40 5.49
N ARG A 163 11.29 -12.38 6.32
CA ARG A 163 11.66 -12.56 7.73
C ARG A 163 10.58 -13.29 8.53
N PHE A 164 9.31 -12.98 8.29
CA PHE A 164 8.20 -13.66 8.96
C PHE A 164 8.01 -15.08 8.45
N THR A 165 8.31 -15.37 7.18
CA THR A 165 8.24 -16.74 6.64
C THR A 165 9.17 -17.66 7.42
N PHE A 166 10.40 -17.22 7.69
CA PHE A 166 11.34 -17.99 8.50
C PHE A 166 10.91 -18.15 9.96
N LYS A 167 10.30 -17.12 10.57
CA LYS A 167 9.96 -17.14 12.00
C LYS A 167 8.63 -17.80 12.33
N LEU A 168 7.62 -17.59 11.48
CA LEU A 168 6.23 -17.93 11.74
C LEU A 168 5.69 -18.99 10.76
N GLY A 169 6.42 -19.28 9.69
CA GLY A 169 5.93 -20.02 8.53
C GLY A 169 5.18 -19.12 7.55
N LEU A 170 5.12 -19.55 6.30
CA LEU A 170 4.63 -18.76 5.16
C LEU A 170 3.19 -18.22 5.35
N LYS A 171 2.24 -19.08 5.71
CA LYS A 171 0.83 -18.68 5.85
C LYS A 171 0.65 -17.60 6.92
N LYS A 172 1.31 -17.76 8.06
CA LYS A 172 1.31 -16.75 9.14
C LYS A 172 2.05 -15.49 8.71
N ALA A 173 3.12 -15.60 7.94
CA ALA A 173 3.85 -14.45 7.40
C ALA A 173 2.98 -13.59 6.48
N ILE A 174 2.19 -14.21 5.59
CA ILE A 174 1.23 -13.52 4.73
C ILE A 174 0.23 -12.75 5.61
N LEU A 175 -0.41 -13.43 6.56
CA LEU A 175 -1.42 -12.80 7.43
C LEU A 175 -0.83 -11.68 8.29
N THR A 176 0.28 -11.93 8.99
CA THR A 176 0.88 -10.95 9.89
C THR A 176 1.43 -9.74 9.15
N SER A 177 2.09 -9.92 7.99
CA SER A 177 2.55 -8.78 7.19
C SER A 177 1.38 -7.95 6.65
N SER A 178 0.31 -8.61 6.19
CA SER A 178 -0.89 -7.95 5.69
C SER A 178 -1.66 -7.21 6.79
N ILE A 179 -1.74 -7.77 8.01
CA ILE A 179 -2.35 -7.09 9.17
C ILE A 179 -1.57 -5.83 9.50
N ILE A 180 -0.23 -5.93 9.58
CA ILE A 180 0.60 -4.75 9.88
C ILE A 180 0.45 -3.71 8.77
N PHE A 181 0.39 -4.12 7.50
CA PHE A 181 0.12 -3.22 6.39
C PHE A 181 -1.24 -2.52 6.57
N GLY A 182 -2.31 -3.28 6.83
CA GLY A 182 -3.64 -2.72 7.08
C GLY A 182 -3.69 -1.73 8.24
N LEU A 183 -2.99 -2.01 9.35
CA LEU A 183 -2.96 -1.13 10.53
C LEU A 183 -2.32 0.24 10.26
N LEU A 184 -1.57 0.40 9.18
CA LEU A 184 -0.96 1.67 8.76
C LEU A 184 -1.86 2.48 7.82
N HIS A 185 -3.05 1.98 7.49
CA HIS A 185 -3.97 2.60 6.54
C HIS A 185 -5.32 2.90 7.18
N ALA A 186 -6.00 3.95 6.69
CA ALA A 186 -7.33 4.33 7.15
C ALA A 186 -8.39 3.25 6.83
N ASP A 187 -8.36 2.70 5.62
CA ASP A 187 -9.16 1.53 5.23
C ASP A 187 -8.44 0.25 5.66
N PHE A 188 -8.50 -0.09 6.95
CA PHE A 188 -7.82 -1.25 7.51
C PHE A 188 -8.15 -2.55 6.75
N ILE A 189 -9.45 -2.78 6.46
CA ILE A 189 -9.91 -4.04 5.87
C ILE A 189 -9.50 -4.12 4.40
N GLY A 190 -9.70 -3.06 3.62
CA GLY A 190 -9.27 -3.03 2.21
C GLY A 190 -7.75 -3.13 2.09
N ALA A 191 -6.99 -2.41 2.91
CA ALA A 191 -5.53 -2.49 2.93
C ALA A 191 -5.03 -3.86 3.41
N PHE A 192 -5.71 -4.52 4.36
CA PHE A 192 -5.39 -5.90 4.74
C PHE A 192 -5.58 -6.88 3.57
N VAL A 193 -6.70 -6.78 2.85
CA VAL A 193 -6.99 -7.63 1.68
C VAL A 193 -6.00 -7.36 0.53
N PHE A 194 -5.75 -6.09 0.21
CA PHE A 194 -4.69 -5.66 -0.69
C PHE A 194 -3.33 -6.25 -0.28
N GLY A 195 -3.05 -6.17 1.02
CA GLY A 195 -1.92 -6.77 1.72
C GLY A 195 -1.66 -8.22 1.29
N MET A 196 -2.69 -9.05 1.47
CA MET A 196 -2.65 -10.47 1.14
C MET A 196 -2.47 -10.70 -0.36
N VAL A 197 -3.20 -9.94 -1.19
CA VAL A 197 -3.15 -10.06 -2.64
C VAL A 197 -1.74 -9.81 -3.17
N MET A 198 -1.09 -8.74 -2.75
CA MET A 198 0.28 -8.43 -3.18
C MET A 198 1.31 -9.44 -2.64
N CYS A 199 1.11 -10.00 -1.44
CA CYS A 199 1.92 -11.11 -0.97
C CYS A 199 1.81 -12.33 -1.89
N ILE A 200 0.59 -12.72 -2.29
CA ILE A 200 0.39 -13.84 -3.20
C ILE A 200 0.97 -13.53 -4.58
N LEU A 201 0.76 -12.33 -5.13
CA LEU A 201 1.37 -11.92 -6.41
C LEU A 201 2.90 -12.02 -6.36
N TYR A 202 3.52 -11.56 -5.27
CA TYR A 202 4.97 -11.67 -5.09
C TYR A 202 5.44 -13.12 -5.02
N ILE A 203 4.80 -13.94 -4.18
CA ILE A 203 5.12 -15.38 -4.03
C ILE A 203 5.03 -16.10 -5.38
N LYS A 204 3.98 -15.77 -6.15
CA LYS A 204 3.72 -16.41 -7.44
C LYS A 204 4.75 -16.05 -8.51
N THR A 205 5.12 -14.77 -8.57
CA THR A 205 5.92 -14.21 -9.66
C THR A 205 7.41 -14.22 -9.35
N GLY A 206 7.78 -14.32 -8.08
CA GLY A 206 9.18 -14.29 -7.65
C GLY A 206 9.87 -12.94 -7.89
N THR A 207 9.13 -11.87 -8.18
CA THR A 207 9.66 -10.53 -8.41
C THR A 207 8.83 -9.48 -7.69
N LEU A 208 9.51 -8.48 -7.12
CA LEU A 208 8.89 -7.31 -6.49
C LEU A 208 8.30 -6.35 -7.53
N ILE A 209 8.67 -6.47 -8.81
CA ILE A 209 8.20 -5.56 -9.86
C ILE A 209 6.68 -5.69 -10.06
N ILE A 210 6.15 -6.91 -10.06
CA ILE A 210 4.71 -7.15 -10.26
C ILE A 210 3.85 -6.53 -9.14
N PRO A 211 4.08 -6.79 -7.84
CA PRO A 211 3.32 -6.13 -6.79
C PRO A 211 3.56 -4.62 -6.75
N ILE A 212 4.77 -4.11 -7.07
CA ILE A 212 5.01 -2.66 -7.19
C ILE A 212 4.10 -2.05 -8.26
N ILE A 213 4.08 -2.61 -9.47
CA ILE A 213 3.21 -2.10 -10.54
C ILE A 213 1.73 -2.23 -10.15
N GLY A 214 1.33 -3.36 -9.55
CA GLY A 214 -0.03 -3.55 -9.07
C GLY A 214 -0.45 -2.50 -8.05
N HIS A 215 0.45 -2.15 -7.13
CA HIS A 215 0.24 -1.12 -6.12
C HIS A 215 0.21 0.29 -6.74
N MET A 216 1.15 0.62 -7.62
CA MET A 216 1.13 1.89 -8.35
C MET A 216 -0.16 2.07 -9.16
N LEU A 217 -0.63 1.02 -9.83
CA LEU A 217 -1.91 1.04 -10.56
C LEU A 217 -3.10 1.23 -9.61
N ASN A 218 -3.10 0.56 -8.45
CA ASN A 218 -4.13 0.74 -7.43
C ASN A 218 -4.21 2.20 -6.98
N ASN A 219 -3.07 2.78 -6.62
CA ASN A 219 -3.02 4.16 -6.13
C ASN A 219 -3.31 5.17 -7.24
N LEU A 220 -2.86 4.92 -8.47
CA LEU A 220 -3.16 5.77 -9.62
C LEU A 220 -4.68 5.83 -9.89
N LEU A 221 -5.35 4.68 -9.87
CA LEU A 221 -6.79 4.61 -10.08
C LEU A 221 -7.56 5.27 -8.93
N ALA A 222 -7.15 5.04 -7.67
CA ALA A 222 -7.73 5.72 -6.51
C ALA A 222 -7.55 7.24 -6.59
N TYR A 223 -6.37 7.72 -6.98
CA TYR A 223 -6.08 9.14 -7.17
C TYR A 223 -6.93 9.74 -8.30
N GLY A 224 -7.03 9.04 -9.44
CA GLY A 224 -7.85 9.47 -10.58
C GLY A 224 -9.34 9.57 -10.25
N MET A 225 -9.89 8.63 -9.48
CA MET A 225 -11.29 8.68 -9.02
C MET A 225 -11.54 9.89 -8.11
N GLN A 226 -10.60 10.21 -7.22
CA GLN A 226 -10.71 11.37 -6.36
C GLN A 226 -10.59 12.69 -7.14
N MET A 227 -9.71 12.74 -8.15
CA MET A 227 -9.62 13.88 -9.06
C MET A 227 -10.96 14.13 -9.77
N LEU A 228 -11.58 13.08 -10.30
CA LEU A 228 -12.88 13.17 -10.97
C LEU A 228 -13.99 13.62 -10.01
N SER A 229 -13.99 13.10 -8.78
CA SER A 229 -14.93 13.52 -7.73
C SER A 229 -14.80 15.01 -7.42
N ASN A 230 -13.57 15.52 -7.28
CA ASN A 230 -13.32 16.94 -6.99
C ASN A 230 -13.77 17.86 -8.13
N ILE A 231 -13.52 17.49 -9.39
CA ILE A 231 -14.00 18.24 -10.56
C ILE A 231 -15.53 18.31 -10.55
N ASN A 232 -16.20 17.18 -10.31
CA ASN A 232 -17.66 17.13 -10.26
C ASN A 232 -18.23 17.99 -9.12
N GLN A 233 -17.58 18.02 -7.95
CA GLN A 233 -18.01 18.85 -6.82
C GLN A 233 -17.89 20.35 -7.12
N GLN A 234 -16.79 20.79 -7.75
CA GLN A 234 -16.64 22.19 -8.17
C GLN A 234 -17.74 22.63 -9.14
N ASN A 235 -18.13 21.74 -10.05
CA ASN A 235 -19.21 21.99 -11.01
C ASN A 235 -20.61 21.93 -10.36
N SER A 236 -20.75 21.26 -9.21
CA SER A 236 -22.03 21.00 -8.54
C SER A 236 -22.27 21.87 -7.30
N ALA A 237 -21.57 23.00 -7.15
CA ALA A 237 -21.65 23.92 -6.01
C ALA A 237 -23.05 24.49 -5.67
N LEU A 238 -24.10 24.08 -6.40
CA LEU A 238 -25.51 24.41 -6.18
C LEU A 238 -26.34 23.26 -5.56
N VAL A 239 -25.80 22.06 -5.37
CA VAL A 239 -26.52 20.93 -4.75
C VAL A 239 -25.70 20.34 -3.61
N SER A 240 -25.91 20.87 -2.41
CA SER A 240 -25.43 20.26 -1.16
C SER A 240 -26.26 19.03 -0.81
N SER A 241 -26.20 17.96 -1.61
CA SER A 241 -26.75 16.68 -1.19
C SER A 241 -25.78 16.07 -0.20
N THR A 242 -26.23 15.86 1.04
CA THR A 242 -25.59 14.94 1.98
C THR A 242 -25.28 13.63 1.24
N PRO A 243 -24.07 13.06 1.37
CA PRO A 243 -23.80 11.74 0.83
C PRO A 243 -24.87 10.79 1.34
N HIS A 244 -25.63 10.17 0.44
CA HIS A 244 -26.60 9.13 0.79
C HIS A 244 -25.94 7.79 0.50
N PRO A 245 -25.16 7.24 1.47
CA PRO A 245 -24.50 5.97 1.27
C PRO A 245 -25.53 4.90 0.96
N ASN A 246 -25.25 4.08 -0.06
CA ASN A 246 -26.20 3.11 -0.57
C ASN A 246 -25.71 1.69 -0.27
N ILE A 247 -26.38 1.01 0.67
CA ILE A 247 -26.05 -0.38 1.02
C ILE A 247 -26.13 -1.34 -0.17
N GLY A 248 -27.02 -1.09 -1.14
CA GLY A 248 -27.12 -1.90 -2.36
C GLY A 248 -25.88 -1.77 -3.24
N VAL A 249 -25.32 -0.57 -3.34
CA VAL A 249 -24.05 -0.33 -4.05
C VAL A 249 -22.90 -0.99 -3.31
N ALA A 250 -22.81 -0.81 -1.99
CA ALA A 250 -21.80 -1.45 -1.16
C ALA A 250 -21.83 -2.98 -1.31
N ALA A 251 -23.02 -3.59 -1.18
CA ALA A 251 -23.22 -5.03 -1.33
C ALA A 251 -22.81 -5.53 -2.72
N PHE A 252 -23.25 -4.84 -3.79
CA PHE A 252 -22.88 -5.20 -5.16
C PHE A 252 -21.37 -5.19 -5.37
N LEU A 253 -20.69 -4.10 -4.98
CA LEU A 253 -19.25 -3.96 -5.12
C LEU A 253 -18.49 -5.04 -4.34
N LEU A 254 -18.87 -5.27 -3.08
CA LEU A 254 -18.23 -6.26 -2.21
C LEU A 254 -18.46 -7.69 -2.69
N ILE A 255 -19.63 -8.02 -3.21
CA ILE A 255 -19.93 -9.36 -3.75
C ILE A 255 -19.08 -9.62 -5.00
N VAL A 256 -19.10 -8.69 -5.97
CA VAL A 256 -18.34 -8.83 -7.21
C VAL A 256 -16.83 -8.91 -6.93
N ALA A 257 -16.30 -7.97 -6.15
CA ALA A 257 -14.89 -7.95 -5.78
C ALA A 257 -14.50 -9.17 -4.95
N GLY A 258 -15.33 -9.52 -3.95
CA GLY A 258 -15.12 -10.65 -3.06
C GLY A 258 -15.04 -11.98 -3.82
N MET A 259 -15.91 -12.21 -4.81
CA MET A 259 -15.84 -13.44 -5.62
C MET A 259 -14.50 -13.56 -6.35
N ILE A 260 -14.02 -12.48 -6.98
CA ILE A 260 -12.75 -12.48 -7.72
C ILE A 260 -11.57 -12.66 -6.77
N ILE A 261 -11.53 -11.90 -5.67
CA ILE A 261 -10.45 -11.93 -4.68
C ILE A 261 -10.40 -13.28 -3.97
N LEU A 262 -11.54 -13.79 -3.49
CA LEU A 262 -11.59 -15.08 -2.80
C LEU A 262 -11.22 -16.23 -3.74
N TYR A 263 -11.68 -16.21 -4.99
CA TYR A 263 -11.25 -17.19 -5.99
C TYR A 263 -9.73 -17.12 -6.22
N PHE A 264 -9.18 -15.92 -6.39
CA PHE A 264 -7.74 -15.71 -6.54
C PHE A 264 -6.97 -16.23 -5.32
N LEU A 265 -7.36 -15.84 -4.11
CA LEU A 265 -6.70 -16.28 -2.88
C LEU A 265 -6.82 -17.80 -2.71
N TYR A 266 -8.01 -18.39 -2.90
CA TYR A 266 -8.22 -19.84 -2.80
C TYR A 266 -7.34 -20.62 -3.77
N ARG A 267 -7.31 -20.21 -5.04
CA ARG A 267 -6.55 -20.92 -6.09
C ARG A 267 -5.04 -20.83 -5.87
N ASN A 268 -4.58 -19.75 -5.25
CA ASN A 268 -3.16 -19.42 -5.15
C ASN A 268 -2.61 -19.45 -3.73
N TRP A 269 -3.42 -19.88 -2.75
CA TRP A 269 -2.99 -19.98 -1.38
C TRP A 269 -1.90 -21.04 -1.27
N PRO A 270 -0.74 -20.73 -0.68
CA PRO A 270 0.38 -21.65 -0.70
C PRO A 270 0.11 -22.89 0.15
N ARG A 271 0.38 -24.07 -0.42
CA ARG A 271 0.15 -25.37 0.22
C ARG A 271 1.40 -25.93 0.92
N ALA A 272 2.59 -25.52 0.50
CA ALA A 272 3.86 -25.98 1.03
C ALA A 272 4.74 -24.81 1.51
N TYR A 273 5.95 -25.13 1.97
CA TYR A 273 6.98 -24.15 2.29
C TYR A 273 7.42 -23.40 1.03
N TRP A 274 7.53 -22.07 1.13
CA TRP A 274 8.04 -21.23 0.06
C TRP A 274 9.44 -20.77 0.42
N ASN A 275 10.40 -21.04 -0.45
CA ASN A 275 11.75 -20.49 -0.33
C ASN A 275 11.78 -19.14 -1.08
N PRO A 276 12.06 -18.02 -0.41
CA PRO A 276 12.01 -16.73 -1.08
C PRO A 276 12.99 -16.63 -2.25
N PRO A 277 12.66 -15.92 -3.34
CA PRO A 277 13.46 -15.87 -4.58
C PRO A 277 14.94 -15.55 -4.34
N TYR A 278 15.23 -14.60 -3.44
CA TYR A 278 16.60 -14.21 -3.09
C TYR A 278 17.47 -15.38 -2.56
N PHE A 279 16.84 -16.40 -1.98
CA PHE A 279 17.49 -17.54 -1.35
C PHE A 279 17.47 -18.81 -2.19
N GLN A 280 16.88 -18.77 -3.39
CA GLN A 280 16.89 -19.89 -4.32
C GLN A 280 18.28 -19.98 -4.97
N GLN A 281 18.82 -21.20 -5.08
CA GLN A 281 20.05 -21.43 -5.86
C GLN A 281 19.67 -21.52 -7.34
N ASP A 282 20.41 -20.83 -8.22
CA ASP A 282 20.25 -20.91 -9.67
C ASP A 282 20.58 -22.33 -10.15
N TYR A 283 19.61 -23.24 -10.15
CA TYR A 283 19.71 -24.49 -10.89
C TYR A 283 19.15 -24.25 -12.30
N GLN A 284 20.07 -24.06 -13.26
CA GLN A 284 19.86 -24.21 -14.70
C GLN A 284 18.73 -23.39 -15.34
N GLY A 285 18.64 -22.08 -15.07
CA GLY A 285 17.89 -21.15 -15.95
C GLY A 285 16.37 -21.37 -16.04
N VAL A 286 15.82 -22.27 -15.23
CA VAL A 286 14.39 -22.52 -15.13
C VAL A 286 13.94 -22.01 -13.76
N GLN A 287 13.33 -20.82 -13.74
CA GLN A 287 12.54 -20.34 -12.61
C GLN A 287 11.24 -21.15 -12.52
N GLU A 288 11.33 -22.45 -12.27
CA GLU A 288 10.17 -23.18 -11.78
C GLU A 288 10.07 -22.87 -10.29
N ASN A 289 9.24 -21.87 -9.97
CA ASN A 289 8.54 -21.83 -8.69
C ASN A 289 7.73 -23.14 -8.59
N TYR A 290 8.39 -24.22 -8.17
CA TYR A 290 7.87 -25.57 -8.02
C TYR A 290 6.89 -25.67 -6.86
N TYR A 291 5.90 -24.79 -6.75
CA TYR A 291 4.81 -24.94 -5.79
C TYR A 291 3.54 -24.30 -6.34
N TYR A 292 2.90 -24.99 -7.29
CA TYR A 292 1.48 -24.88 -7.60
C TYR A 292 0.83 -26.26 -7.54
#